data_AF-A0A502EVV3-F1
#
_entry.id   AF-A0A502EVV3-F1
#
_cell.length_a   1.000
_cell.length_b   1.000
_cell.length_c   1.000
_cell.angle_alpha   90.00
_cell.angle_beta   90.00
_cell.angle_gamma   90.00
#
_symmetry.space_group_name_H-M   'P 1'
#
loop_
_entity.id
_entity.type
_entity.pdbx_description
1 polymer ?
#
loop_
_entity_poly.entity_id
_entity_poly.type
_entity_poly.pdbx_seq_one_letter_code
_entity_poly.pdbx_strand_id
1 'polypeptide(L)'
;MVLKRMTIGNIFKINIEKEVRYFQYFYSDSNYLGGDLIWIFNLNEDTENLNEILNSGYSFYFYTTVETGVKLKKWKLLGNLEIPEEMKSHLPFRWRDIETGIWYKLQYDKKTPLGTTLTNEQLKIPIVSFQFPV
;
A
#
# COMPACT_ATOMS: atom_id res chain seq x y z
N MET A 1 19.08 -20.47 -2.12
CA MET A 1 18.16 -19.93 -1.10
C MET A 1 16.90 -19.49 -1.84
N VAL A 2 15.83 -20.29 -1.75
CA VAL A 2 14.60 -20.08 -2.53
C VAL A 2 13.93 -18.79 -2.06
N LEU A 3 13.66 -17.84 -2.97
CA LEU A 3 12.87 -16.65 -2.65
C LEU A 3 11.52 -17.14 -2.08
N LYS A 4 11.29 -16.89 -0.79
CA LYS A 4 9.98 -17.14 -0.18
C LYS A 4 8.97 -16.31 -0.96
N ARG A 5 7.93 -16.96 -1.49
CA ARG A 5 6.88 -16.29 -2.27
C ARG A 5 6.42 -15.04 -1.54
N MET A 6 6.34 -13.93 -2.26
CA MET A 6 5.64 -12.72 -1.81
C MET A 6 4.21 -13.12 -1.45
N THR A 7 3.87 -13.01 -0.17
CA THR A 7 2.56 -13.39 0.37
C THR A 7 1.98 -12.21 1.12
N ILE A 8 0.72 -11.88 0.84
CA ILE A 8 -0.02 -10.82 1.52
C ILE A 8 0.12 -11.00 3.04
N GLY A 9 0.37 -9.91 3.75
CA GLY A 9 0.61 -9.91 5.19
C GLY A 9 2.06 -10.11 5.61
N ASN A 10 2.99 -10.38 4.67
CA ASN A 10 4.41 -10.47 5.00
C ASN A 10 4.92 -9.15 5.60
N ILE A 11 5.59 -9.23 6.75
CA ILE A 11 6.19 -8.09 7.44
C ILE A 11 7.69 -8.10 7.21
N PHE A 12 8.21 -6.95 6.80
CA PHE A 12 9.60 -6.73 6.51
C PHE A 12 10.16 -5.62 7.39
N LYS A 13 11.43 -5.78 7.74
CA LYS A 13 12.26 -4.78 8.41
C LYS A 13 13.23 -4.17 7.40
N ILE A 14 13.36 -2.85 7.45
CA ILE A 14 14.32 -2.06 6.69
C ILE A 14 15.19 -1.29 7.69
N ASN A 15 16.50 -1.33 7.50
CA ASN A 15 17.43 -0.44 8.19
C ASN A 15 17.82 0.69 7.23
N ILE A 16 17.46 1.93 7.59
CA ILE A 16 17.76 3.15 6.82
C ILE A 16 18.69 3.99 7.69
N GLU A 17 20.00 3.86 7.45
CA GLU A 17 21.04 4.54 8.23
C GLU A 17 20.92 4.29 9.74
N LYS A 18 20.32 5.23 10.47
CA LYS A 18 20.11 5.20 11.93
C LYS A 18 18.65 4.93 12.32
N GLU A 19 17.76 4.73 11.35
CA GLU A 19 16.36 4.42 11.57
C GLU A 19 16.05 2.97 11.18
N VAL A 20 15.14 2.37 11.94
CA VAL A 20 14.51 1.11 11.56
C VAL A 20 13.08 1.42 11.13
N ARG A 21 12.64 0.80 10.04
CA ARG A 21 11.25 0.88 9.58
C ARG A 21 10.72 -0.52 9.34
N TYR A 22 9.43 -0.66 9.56
CA TYR A 22 8.70 -1.88 9.32
C TYR A 22 7.60 -1.61 8.32
N PHE A 23 7.34 -2.58 7.45
CA PHE A 23 6.19 -2.52 6.58
C PHE A 23 5.57 -3.89 6.37
N GLN A 24 4.28 -3.88 6.07
CA GLN A 24 3.52 -5.06 5.71
C GLN A 24 3.16 -5.00 4.23
N TYR A 25 3.47 -6.06 3.50
CA TYR A 25 3.08 -6.19 2.10
C TYR A 25 1.58 -6.49 2.01
N PHE A 26 0.86 -5.68 1.24
CA PHE A 26 -0.58 -5.77 1.10
C PHE A 26 -1.01 -6.31 -0.26
N TYR A 27 -0.46 -5.75 -1.35
CA TYR A 27 -0.99 -6.00 -2.68
C TYR A 27 0.03 -5.69 -3.78
N SER A 28 0.10 -6.47 -4.86
CA SER A 28 0.89 -6.17 -6.06
C SER A 28 0.00 -5.69 -7.19
N ASP A 29 0.25 -4.48 -7.68
CA ASP A 29 -0.33 -3.90 -8.87
C ASP A 29 0.48 -4.28 -10.11
N SER A 30 -0.02 -5.24 -10.89
CA SER A 30 0.61 -5.64 -12.15
C SER A 30 0.27 -4.72 -13.33
N ASN A 31 -0.61 -3.73 -13.16
CA ASN A 31 -1.16 -2.94 -14.27
C ASN A 31 -0.68 -1.48 -14.21
N TYR A 32 -1.10 -0.73 -13.19
CA TYR A 32 -1.13 0.74 -13.23
C TYR A 32 0.20 1.36 -12.82
N LEU A 33 0.69 1.04 -11.62
CA LEU A 33 1.97 1.55 -11.14
C LEU A 33 3.11 0.52 -11.21
N GLY A 34 2.78 -0.73 -11.58
CA GLY A 34 3.77 -1.79 -11.77
C GLY A 34 4.57 -2.14 -10.51
N GLY A 35 3.92 -2.07 -9.35
CA GLY A 35 4.59 -2.18 -8.05
C GLY A 35 3.71 -2.73 -6.94
N ASP A 36 4.30 -2.80 -5.76
CA ASP A 36 3.74 -3.36 -4.53
C ASP A 36 3.27 -2.24 -3.60
N LEU A 37 2.01 -2.31 -3.22
CA LEU A 37 1.43 -1.50 -2.16
C LEU A 37 1.77 -2.11 -0.80
N ILE A 38 2.35 -1.29 0.06
CA ILE A 38 2.77 -1.65 1.41
C ILE A 38 2.17 -0.70 2.45
N TRP A 39 1.92 -1.23 3.65
CA TRP A 39 1.55 -0.44 4.82
C TRP A 39 2.77 -0.24 5.72
N ILE A 40 3.10 0.99 6.08
CA ILE A 40 4.22 1.31 6.97
C ILE A 40 3.70 1.36 8.42
N PHE A 41 4.40 0.69 9.34
CA PHE A 41 4.08 0.74 10.77
C PHE A 41 4.62 2.02 11.44
N ASN A 42 4.01 2.46 12.54
CA ASN A 42 4.49 3.63 13.29
C ASN A 42 5.80 3.34 14.04
N LEU A 43 6.10 2.07 14.33
CA LEU A 43 7.31 1.68 15.07
C LEU A 43 8.59 2.05 14.31
N ASN A 44 9.53 2.66 15.04
CA ASN A 44 10.88 3.00 14.58
C ASN A 44 12.00 2.44 15.46
N GLU A 45 11.65 1.72 16.52
CA GLU A 45 12.59 1.06 17.43
C GLU A 45 12.94 -0.34 16.91
N ASP A 46 14.20 -0.75 17.09
CA ASP A 46 14.66 -2.06 16.64
C ASP A 46 14.09 -3.19 17.51
N THR A 47 13.17 -3.96 16.93
CA THR A 47 12.63 -5.22 17.45
C THR A 47 12.46 -6.27 16.34
N GLU A 48 12.35 -7.53 16.74
CA GLU A 48 11.88 -8.63 15.89
C GLU A 48 10.49 -9.16 16.34
N ASN A 49 9.89 -8.56 17.36
CA ASN A 49 8.60 -8.95 17.90
C ASN A 49 7.45 -8.41 17.01
N LEU A 50 6.77 -9.32 16.31
CA LEU A 50 5.66 -8.98 15.41
C LEU A 50 4.47 -8.33 16.13
N ASN A 51 4.23 -8.66 17.40
CA ASN A 51 3.13 -8.07 18.17
C ASN A 51 3.40 -6.61 18.53
N GLU A 52 4.64 -6.27 18.86
CA GLU A 52 5.04 -4.86 19.12
C GLU A 52 4.88 -4.03 17.85
N ILE A 53 5.33 -4.57 16.71
CA ILE A 53 5.19 -3.92 15.40
C ILE A 53 3.70 -3.69 15.09
N LEU A 54 2.85 -4.70 15.24
CA LEU A 54 1.42 -4.59 14.97
C LEU A 54 0.73 -3.59 15.90
N ASN A 55 1.03 -3.66 17.21
CA ASN A 55 0.43 -2.78 18.22
C ASN A 55 0.84 -1.30 18.04
N SER A 56 1.94 -1.02 17.35
CA SER A 56 2.30 0.35 16.98
C SER A 56 1.28 0.98 16.01
N GLY A 57 0.47 0.17 15.33
CA GLY A 57 -0.43 0.61 14.27
C GLY A 57 0.32 1.05 13.02
N TYR A 58 -0.42 1.66 12.09
CA TYR A 58 0.08 2.04 10.78
C TYR A 58 0.16 3.56 10.64
N SER A 59 1.15 4.01 9.88
CA SER A 59 1.42 5.42 9.63
C SER A 59 0.83 5.87 8.30
N PHE A 60 1.25 5.22 7.20
CA PHE A 60 0.85 5.54 5.84
C PHE A 60 1.06 4.33 4.92
N TYR A 61 0.59 4.43 3.67
CA TYR A 61 0.88 3.46 2.62
C TYR A 61 1.88 4.00 1.59
N PHE A 62 2.58 3.09 0.93
CA PHE A 62 3.57 3.45 -0.08
C PHE A 62 3.58 2.43 -1.23
N TYR A 63 3.94 2.87 -2.43
CA TYR A 63 4.15 2.00 -3.60
C TYR A 63 5.66 1.78 -3.80
N THR A 64 6.08 0.53 -3.97
CA THR A 64 7.50 0.18 -4.13
C THR A 64 7.67 -1.15 -4.85
N THR A 65 8.89 -1.65 -5.04
CA THR A 65 9.13 -3.00 -5.60
C THR A 65 9.79 -3.88 -4.55
N VAL A 66 8.98 -4.70 -3.87
CA VAL A 66 9.41 -5.50 -2.71
C VAL A 66 10.39 -6.57 -3.08
N GLU A 67 10.19 -7.20 -4.22
CA GLU A 67 11.12 -8.18 -4.74
C GLU A 67 12.54 -7.60 -4.90
N THR A 68 12.67 -6.36 -5.38
CA THR A 68 13.95 -5.68 -5.55
C THR A 68 14.66 -5.48 -4.21
N GLY A 69 13.94 -4.98 -3.20
CA GLY A 69 14.50 -4.77 -1.86
C GLY A 69 14.96 -6.07 -1.18
N VAL A 70 14.21 -7.17 -1.38
CA VAL A 70 14.58 -8.51 -0.91
C VAL A 70 15.82 -9.04 -1.66
N LYS A 71 15.86 -8.94 -3.00
CA LYS A 71 17.00 -9.38 -3.83
C LYS A 71 18.29 -8.66 -3.45
N LEU A 72 18.21 -7.36 -3.17
CA LEU A 72 19.34 -6.54 -2.73
C LEU A 72 19.71 -6.74 -1.25
N LYS A 73 19.04 -7.65 -0.54
CA LYS A 73 19.22 -7.91 0.90
C LYS A 73 19.07 -6.66 1.78
N LYS A 74 18.31 -5.67 1.30
CA LYS A 74 17.99 -4.45 2.06
C LYS A 74 16.81 -4.68 3.00
N TRP A 75 15.93 -5.60 2.64
CA TRP A 75 14.69 -5.86 3.39
C TRP A 75 14.72 -7.27 3.97
N LYS A 76 14.59 -7.36 5.29
CA LYS A 76 14.58 -8.62 6.04
C LYS A 76 13.13 -9.03 6.30
N LEU A 77 12.71 -10.17 5.79
CA LEU A 77 11.42 -10.77 6.15
C LEU A 77 11.46 -11.21 7.61
N LEU A 78 10.52 -10.73 8.43
CA LEU A 78 10.38 -11.11 9.84
C LEU A 78 9.30 -12.17 10.04
N GLY A 79 8.22 -12.10 9.28
CA GLY A 79 7.12 -13.04 9.41
C GLY A 79 5.93 -12.65 8.54
N ASN A 80 4.77 -13.18 8.89
CA ASN A 80 3.50 -12.89 8.22
C ASN A 80 2.44 -12.71 9.31
N LEU A 81 1.70 -11.61 9.24
CA LEU A 81 0.54 -11.36 10.07
C LEU A 81 -0.66 -11.09 9.17
N GLU A 82 -1.84 -11.44 9.67
CA GLU A 82 -3.07 -11.04 9.01
C GLU A 82 -3.20 -9.51 9.01
N ILE A 83 -3.72 -8.99 7.91
CA ILE A 83 -3.99 -7.56 7.76
C ILE A 83 -5.36 -7.29 8.40
N PRO A 84 -5.51 -6.30 9.30
CA PRO A 84 -6.80 -5.97 9.89
C PRO A 84 -7.88 -5.72 8.83
N GLU A 85 -9.12 -6.15 9.06
CA GLU A 85 -10.23 -6.03 8.10
C GLU A 85 -10.47 -4.59 7.66
N GLU A 86 -10.34 -3.63 8.57
CA GLU A 86 -10.44 -2.20 8.26
C GLU A 86 -9.39 -1.73 7.23
N MET A 87 -8.21 -2.38 7.21
CA MET A 87 -7.11 -2.10 6.28
C MET A 87 -7.19 -2.93 5.00
N LYS A 88 -8.04 -3.97 4.98
CA LYS A 88 -8.43 -4.67 3.75
C LYS A 88 -9.34 -3.78 2.89
N SER A 89 -9.90 -2.68 3.44
CA SER A 89 -10.67 -1.71 2.67
C SER A 89 -9.77 -1.00 1.64
N HIS A 90 -9.91 -1.42 0.39
CA HIS A 90 -9.18 -0.88 -0.75
C HIS A 90 -9.33 0.63 -0.83
N LEU A 91 -8.21 1.35 -0.72
CA LEU A 91 -8.14 2.81 -0.83
C LEU A 91 -8.94 3.27 -2.06
N PRO A 92 -10.06 3.99 -1.88
CA PRO A 92 -10.82 4.47 -3.01
C PRO A 92 -10.05 5.61 -3.67
N PHE A 93 -9.52 5.36 -4.86
CA PHE A 93 -8.97 6.44 -5.67
C PHE A 93 -10.05 7.02 -6.58
N ARG A 94 -9.88 8.29 -6.91
CA ARG A 94 -10.81 9.06 -7.72
C ARG A 94 -10.19 9.27 -9.08
N TRP A 95 -10.88 8.87 -10.13
CA TRP A 95 -10.50 9.12 -11.51
C TRP A 95 -11.44 10.15 -12.12
N ARG A 96 -10.90 11.08 -12.89
CA ARG A 96 -11.69 12.03 -13.68
C ARG A 96 -11.56 11.67 -15.14
N ASP A 97 -12.68 11.36 -15.77
CA ASP A 97 -12.75 11.31 -17.22
C ASP A 97 -12.64 12.75 -17.75
N ILE A 98 -11.69 12.96 -18.65
CA ILE A 98 -11.38 14.28 -19.19
C ILE A 98 -12.39 14.69 -20.26
N GLU A 99 -12.91 13.72 -21.03
CA GLU A 99 -13.86 13.99 -22.11
C GLU A 99 -15.24 14.33 -21.56
N THR A 100 -15.68 13.57 -20.56
CA THR A 100 -17.02 13.77 -19.95
C THR A 100 -17.00 14.65 -18.72
N GLY A 101 -15.83 14.86 -18.10
CA GLY A 101 -15.66 15.61 -16.86
C GLY A 101 -16.13 14.88 -15.60
N ILE A 102 -16.59 13.63 -15.72
CA ILE A 102 -17.19 12.85 -14.64
C ILE A 102 -16.12 12.30 -13.70
N TRP A 103 -16.38 12.38 -12.40
CA TRP A 103 -15.56 11.75 -11.37
C TRP A 103 -16.10 10.37 -11.00
N TYR A 104 -15.22 9.38 -11.09
CA TYR A 104 -15.48 8.00 -10.71
C TYR A 104 -14.75 7.67 -9.43
N LYS A 105 -15.44 6.98 -8.52
CA LYS A 105 -14.82 6.31 -7.38
C LYS A 105 -14.48 4.89 -7.82
N LEU A 106 -13.20 4.57 -7.90
CA LEU A 106 -12.73 3.26 -8.28
C LEU A 106 -12.28 2.51 -7.04
N GLN A 107 -12.63 1.22 -6.99
CA GLN A 107 -12.03 0.28 -6.05
C GLN A 107 -10.89 -0.42 -6.77
N TYR A 108 -9.75 -0.53 -6.09
CA TYR A 108 -8.54 -1.10 -6.68
C TYR A 108 -8.77 -2.52 -7.27
N ASP A 109 -9.52 -3.35 -6.55
CA ASP A 109 -9.81 -4.76 -6.86
C ASP A 109 -11.03 -4.96 -7.79
N LYS A 110 -11.86 -3.93 -7.95
CA LYS A 110 -13.03 -3.98 -8.83
C LYS A 110 -12.84 -3.02 -9.98
N LYS A 111 -12.65 -3.59 -11.18
CA LYS A 111 -12.78 -2.87 -12.47
C LYS A 111 -14.22 -2.39 -12.74
N THR A 112 -15.08 -2.31 -11.72
CA THR A 112 -16.44 -1.79 -11.82
C THR A 112 -16.52 -0.45 -11.09
N PRO A 113 -17.10 0.58 -11.73
CA PRO A 113 -17.38 1.86 -11.06
C PRO A 113 -18.23 1.63 -9.81
N LEU A 114 -17.76 2.08 -8.63
CA LEU A 114 -18.55 1.99 -7.40
C LEU A 114 -19.69 3.03 -7.35
N GLY A 115 -19.65 4.02 -8.25
CA GLY A 115 -20.66 5.04 -8.40
C GLY A 115 -20.12 6.27 -9.14
N THR A 116 -21.03 7.10 -9.63
CA THR A 116 -20.76 8.45 -10.12
C THR A 116 -21.29 9.47 -9.11
N THR A 117 -20.76 10.69 -9.18
CA THR A 117 -21.05 11.87 -8.35
C THR A 117 -20.49 11.84 -6.92
N LEU A 118 -19.30 12.44 -6.78
CA LEU A 118 -18.83 12.97 -5.49
C LEU A 118 -19.72 14.14 -5.07
N THR A 119 -19.95 14.32 -3.77
CA THR A 119 -20.62 15.51 -3.25
C THR A 119 -19.73 16.76 -3.38
N ASN A 120 -20.32 17.96 -3.40
CA ASN A 120 -19.57 19.22 -3.49
C ASN A 120 -18.54 19.40 -2.37
N GLU A 121 -18.73 18.78 -1.20
CA GLU A 121 -17.77 18.80 -0.11
C GLU A 121 -16.58 17.86 -0.36
N GLN A 122 -16.84 16.70 -0.97
CA GLN A 122 -15.79 15.76 -1.33
C GLN A 122 -14.86 16.31 -2.41
N LEU A 123 -15.35 17.17 -3.30
CA LEU A 123 -14.55 17.88 -4.31
C LEU A 123 -13.57 18.90 -3.72
N LYS A 124 -13.74 19.32 -2.46
CA LYS A 124 -12.84 20.28 -1.78
C LYS A 124 -11.62 19.63 -1.13
N ILE A 125 -11.58 18.30 -1.03
CA ILE A 125 -10.46 17.57 -0.45
C ILE A 125 -9.39 17.40 -1.55
N PRO A 126 -8.12 17.84 -1.34
CA PRO A 126 -7.07 17.68 -2.34
C PRO A 126 -6.83 16.19 -2.63
N ILE A 127 -6.75 15.86 -3.92
CA ILE A 127 -6.68 14.47 -4.41
C ILE A 127 -5.34 14.30 -5.13
N VAL A 128 -4.67 13.17 -4.90
CA VAL A 128 -3.63 12.70 -5.82
C VAL A 128 -4.33 12.22 -7.09
N SER A 129 -4.35 13.06 -8.12
CA SER A 129 -4.82 12.68 -9.46
C SER A 129 -3.71 11.93 -10.18
N PHE A 130 -3.92 10.64 -10.45
CA PHE A 130 -3.07 9.90 -11.38
C PHE A 130 -3.64 10.10 -12.80
N GLN A 131 -2.87 10.73 -13.67
CA GLN A 131 -3.14 10.69 -15.11
C GLN A 131 -2.57 9.39 -15.66
N PHE A 132 -3.44 8.49 -16.09
CA PHE A 132 -3.01 7.41 -16.96
C PHE A 132 -2.91 7.96 -18.38
N PRO A 133 -1.75 7.86 -19.05
CA PRO A 133 -1.71 8.08 -20.49
C PRO A 133 -2.55 6.99 -21.15
N VAL A 134 -3.47 7.42 -22.03
CA VAL A 134 -4.25 6.56 -22.92
C VAL A 134 -3.32 5.89 -23.93
#